data_AF-A0A3D8YIN3-F1
#
_entry.id   AF-A0A3D8YIN3-F1
#
_cell.length_a   1.000
_cell.length_b   1.000
_cell.length_c   1.000
_cell.angle_alpha   90.00
_cell.angle_beta   90.00
_cell.angle_gamma   90.00
#
_symmetry.space_group_name_H-M   'P 1'
#
loop_
_entity.id
_entity.type
_entity.pdbx_description
1 polymer ?
#
loop_
_entity_poly.entity_id
_entity_poly.type
_entity_poly.pdbx_seq_one_letter_code
_entity_poly.pdbx_strand_id
1 'polypeptide(L)'
;LMGSTPNNNPDKIGAYLMWVALASTCITSSMFLTALAPNPLAMEIAAKMGVNEISWFSWFLAFLPCGVVLILLVPLLAYKACKPTLKGSKEVSLWAKKELEGMGRFSLKEILMLSLTLLALLGWIFGKPLGLHASATALIVMVLMAFCKIVSYEDIIKNKSAFNIFLLLGSLLTMAGGLKNVGILNFIGNAAKNFLEHAHLNPLIAVLFIVALFY
;
A
#
# COMPACT_ATOMS: atom_id res chain seq x y z
N LEU A 1 -28.32 8.24 8.27
CA LEU A 1 -28.31 9.49 7.49
C LEU A 1 -28.62 9.28 6.02
N MET A 2 -27.87 8.47 5.26
CA MET A 2 -28.12 8.29 3.81
C MET A 2 -29.08 7.13 3.45
N GLY A 3 -29.38 6.22 4.39
CA GLY A 3 -30.28 5.08 4.15
C GLY A 3 -29.82 4.16 3.02
N SER A 4 -28.49 4.02 2.85
CA SER A 4 -27.85 3.13 1.87
C SER A 4 -27.06 2.09 2.66
N THR A 5 -27.54 0.85 2.65
CA THR A 5 -26.87 -0.31 3.26
C THR A 5 -26.73 -1.42 2.22
N PRO A 6 -25.86 -2.41 2.43
CA PRO A 6 -25.69 -3.51 1.48
C PRO A 6 -27.00 -4.21 1.11
N ASN A 7 -27.91 -4.36 2.09
CA ASN A 7 -29.19 -5.04 1.91
C ASN A 7 -30.35 -4.10 1.58
N ASN A 8 -30.17 -2.78 1.64
CA ASN A 8 -31.25 -1.82 1.42
C ASN A 8 -30.74 -0.59 0.65
N ASN A 9 -31.16 -0.51 -0.62
CA ASN A 9 -30.78 0.58 -1.54
C ASN A 9 -29.26 0.83 -1.61
N PRO A 10 -28.43 -0.18 -1.96
CA PRO A 10 -26.98 -0.05 -2.03
C PRO A 10 -26.55 0.99 -3.08
N ASP A 11 -27.32 1.15 -4.17
CA ASP A 11 -27.04 2.07 -5.27
C ASP A 11 -27.30 3.54 -4.95
N LYS A 12 -27.85 3.84 -3.76
CA LYS A 12 -28.04 5.24 -3.34
C LYS A 12 -26.72 5.99 -3.31
N ILE A 13 -25.73 5.43 -2.65
CA ILE A 13 -24.37 5.98 -2.60
C ILE A 13 -23.33 4.95 -2.12
N GLY A 14 -23.76 3.94 -1.35
CA GLY A 14 -22.88 2.97 -0.72
C GLY A 14 -22.02 2.19 -1.71
N ALA A 15 -22.63 1.65 -2.78
CA ALA A 15 -21.91 0.90 -3.80
C ALA A 15 -20.80 1.75 -4.47
N TYR A 16 -21.13 2.99 -4.84
CA TYR A 16 -20.16 3.93 -5.42
C TYR A 16 -18.99 4.21 -4.46
N LEU A 17 -19.28 4.58 -3.21
CA LEU A 17 -18.23 4.92 -2.24
C LEU A 17 -17.34 3.73 -1.91
N MET A 18 -17.92 2.53 -1.77
CA MET A 18 -17.15 1.32 -1.50
C MET A 18 -16.22 0.96 -2.66
N TRP A 19 -16.67 1.09 -3.91
CA TRP A 19 -15.82 0.86 -5.08
C TRP A 19 -14.69 1.88 -5.19
N VAL A 20 -15.00 3.17 -5.00
CA VAL A 20 -13.98 4.22 -5.00
C VAL A 20 -12.97 3.99 -3.89
N ALA A 21 -13.43 3.69 -2.66
CA ALA A 21 -12.56 3.43 -1.53
C ALA A 21 -11.65 2.21 -1.80
N LEU A 22 -12.21 1.09 -2.25
CA LEU A 22 -11.45 -0.12 -2.56
C LEU A 22 -10.41 0.13 -3.65
N ALA A 23 -10.82 0.68 -4.80
CA ALA A 23 -9.92 0.92 -5.91
C ALA A 23 -8.83 1.95 -5.56
N SER A 24 -9.17 3.03 -4.84
CA SER A 24 -8.18 4.00 -4.35
C SER A 24 -7.20 3.38 -3.35
N THR A 25 -7.66 2.42 -2.53
CA THR A 25 -6.81 1.70 -1.58
C THR A 25 -5.85 0.79 -2.35
N CYS A 26 -6.32 0.04 -3.34
CA CYS A 26 -5.45 -0.78 -4.19
C CYS A 26 -4.37 0.06 -4.88
N ILE A 27 -4.73 1.21 -5.46
CA ILE A 27 -3.76 2.08 -6.14
C ILE A 27 -2.74 2.65 -5.15
N THR A 28 -3.19 3.17 -4.01
CA THR A 28 -2.27 3.76 -3.02
C THR A 28 -1.40 2.68 -2.35
N SER A 29 -1.93 1.47 -2.15
CA SER A 29 -1.16 0.30 -1.71
C SER A 29 -0.03 -0.08 -2.68
N SER A 30 -0.22 0.07 -3.99
CA SER A 30 0.85 -0.15 -4.98
C SER A 30 1.81 1.05 -5.08
N MET A 31 1.30 2.27 -4.94
CA MET A 31 2.06 3.51 -5.11
C MET A 31 3.14 3.71 -4.03
N PHE A 32 2.89 3.29 -2.79
CA PHE A 32 3.83 3.47 -1.69
C PHE A 32 4.47 2.14 -1.28
N LEU A 33 5.80 2.12 -1.22
CA LEU A 33 6.57 0.93 -0.83
C LEU A 33 6.17 0.39 0.56
N THR A 34 5.73 1.25 1.47
CA THR A 34 5.35 0.86 2.85
C THR A 34 3.84 0.67 3.06
N ALA A 35 3.00 0.87 2.02
CA ALA A 35 1.55 0.79 2.18
C ALA A 35 1.00 -0.64 2.20
N LEU A 36 1.75 -1.63 1.73
CA LEU A 36 1.35 -3.03 1.78
C LEU A 36 2.55 -3.92 2.08
N ALA A 37 2.37 -4.87 3.00
CA ALA A 37 3.43 -5.74 3.48
C ALA A 37 4.16 -6.61 2.40
N PRO A 38 3.50 -7.04 1.30
CA PRO A 38 4.17 -7.67 0.17
C PRO A 38 5.15 -6.77 -0.58
N ASN A 39 5.01 -5.43 -0.56
CA ASN A 39 5.90 -4.56 -1.35
C ASN A 39 7.35 -4.58 -0.80
N PRO A 40 7.60 -4.38 0.51
CA PRO A 40 8.94 -4.55 1.07
C PRO A 40 9.44 -6.00 0.95
N LEU A 41 8.55 -6.99 1.04
CA LEU A 41 8.94 -8.40 0.84
C LEU A 41 9.45 -8.64 -0.59
N ALA A 42 8.76 -8.11 -1.61
CA ALA A 42 9.18 -8.23 -2.99
C ALA A 42 10.56 -7.58 -3.21
N MET A 43 10.79 -6.43 -2.59
CA MET A 43 12.11 -5.76 -2.59
C MET A 43 13.20 -6.61 -1.93
N GLU A 44 12.90 -7.23 -0.79
CA GLU A 44 13.84 -8.10 -0.08
C GLU A 44 14.18 -9.36 -0.88
N ILE A 45 13.19 -9.97 -1.53
CA ILE A 45 13.40 -11.11 -2.44
C ILE A 45 14.28 -10.67 -3.63
N ALA A 46 13.98 -9.52 -4.24
CA ALA A 46 14.76 -8.99 -5.36
C ALA A 46 16.22 -8.69 -4.96
N ALA A 47 16.43 -8.10 -3.79
CA ALA A 47 17.76 -7.87 -3.23
C ALA A 47 18.54 -9.18 -3.04
N LYS A 48 17.90 -10.23 -2.49
CA LYS A 48 18.48 -11.58 -2.40
C LYS A 48 18.79 -12.18 -3.77
N MET A 49 18.15 -11.73 -4.84
CA MET A 49 18.44 -12.14 -6.21
C MET A 49 19.54 -11.31 -6.90
N GLY A 50 20.10 -10.31 -6.20
CA GLY A 50 21.16 -9.43 -6.74
C GLY A 50 20.63 -8.18 -7.44
N VAL A 51 19.35 -7.87 -7.31
CA VAL A 51 18.77 -6.60 -7.78
C VAL A 51 19.13 -5.49 -6.79
N ASN A 52 19.56 -4.33 -7.30
CA ASN A 52 19.86 -3.18 -6.46
C ASN A 52 18.62 -2.72 -5.65
N GLU A 53 18.84 -2.31 -4.40
CA GLU A 53 17.77 -1.80 -3.55
C GLU A 53 17.15 -0.53 -4.17
N ILE A 54 15.84 -0.56 -4.37
CA ILE A 54 15.04 0.58 -4.82
C ILE A 54 14.63 1.37 -3.58
N SER A 55 14.99 2.66 -3.55
CA SER A 55 14.59 3.53 -2.46
C SER A 55 13.08 3.78 -2.46
N TRP A 56 12.50 4.09 -1.29
CA TRP A 56 11.09 4.43 -1.16
C TRP A 56 10.68 5.55 -2.14
N PHE A 57 11.49 6.60 -2.25
CA PHE A 57 11.20 7.73 -3.14
C PHE A 57 11.27 7.34 -4.62
N SER A 58 12.24 6.48 -4.99
CA SER A 58 12.34 5.96 -6.37
C SER A 58 11.12 5.10 -6.73
N TRP A 59 10.65 4.25 -5.82
CA TRP A 59 9.44 3.45 -6.01
C TRP A 59 8.22 4.35 -6.25
N PHE A 60 8.02 5.33 -5.37
CA PHE A 60 6.94 6.29 -5.48
C PHE A 60 6.97 7.03 -6.82
N LEU A 61 8.15 7.55 -7.20
CA LEU A 61 8.31 8.31 -8.44
C LEU A 61 8.08 7.45 -9.69
N ALA A 62 8.47 6.17 -9.65
CA ALA A 62 8.22 5.23 -10.74
C ALA A 62 6.72 4.95 -10.94
N PHE A 63 5.96 4.84 -9.85
CA PHE A 63 4.51 4.58 -9.92
C PHE A 63 3.69 5.86 -10.13
N LEU A 64 4.22 7.02 -9.77
CA LEU A 64 3.49 8.30 -9.74
C LEU A 64 2.73 8.64 -11.03
N PRO A 65 3.31 8.50 -12.25
CA PRO A 65 2.59 8.86 -13.48
C PRO A 65 1.33 8.02 -13.67
N CYS A 66 1.44 6.70 -13.53
CA CYS A 66 0.31 5.79 -13.65
C CYS A 66 -0.69 5.98 -12.51
N GLY A 67 -0.19 6.13 -11.28
CA GLY A 67 -1.03 6.24 -10.11
C GLY A 67 -1.86 7.53 -10.05
N VAL A 68 -1.33 8.67 -10.52
CA VAL A 68 -2.12 9.91 -10.65
C VAL A 68 -3.26 9.72 -11.66
N VAL A 69 -2.95 9.13 -12.83
CA VAL A 69 -3.96 8.84 -13.85
C VAL A 69 -5.05 7.92 -13.29
N LEU A 70 -4.66 6.83 -12.61
CA LEU A 70 -5.60 5.88 -12.03
C LEU A 70 -6.45 6.51 -10.91
N ILE A 71 -5.87 7.30 -10.01
CA ILE A 71 -6.62 8.00 -8.94
C ILE A 71 -7.67 8.96 -9.53
N LEU A 72 -7.33 9.68 -10.59
CA LEU A 72 -8.28 10.57 -11.27
C LEU A 72 -9.37 9.81 -12.02
N LEU A 73 -9.03 8.66 -12.61
CA LEU A 73 -9.98 7.82 -13.35
C LEU A 73 -10.93 7.04 -12.44
N VAL A 74 -10.51 6.60 -11.25
CA VAL A 74 -11.32 5.74 -10.37
C VAL A 74 -12.69 6.34 -10.06
N PRO A 75 -12.83 7.60 -9.60
CA PRO A 75 -14.14 8.20 -9.36
C PRO A 75 -14.99 8.23 -10.64
N LEU A 76 -14.40 8.54 -11.80
CA LEU A 76 -15.11 8.64 -13.08
C LEU A 76 -15.62 7.26 -13.54
N LEU A 77 -14.78 6.24 -13.46
CA LEU A 77 -15.12 4.87 -13.82
C LEU A 77 -16.16 4.29 -12.85
N ALA A 78 -15.96 4.48 -11.55
CA ALA A 78 -16.91 4.06 -10.52
C ALA A 78 -18.25 4.79 -10.69
N TYR A 79 -18.26 6.05 -11.09
CA TYR A 79 -19.48 6.81 -11.33
C TYR A 79 -20.25 6.29 -12.55
N LYS A 80 -19.53 5.83 -13.57
CA LYS A 80 -20.14 5.21 -14.75
C LYS A 80 -20.69 3.81 -14.45
N ALA A 81 -19.97 3.01 -13.66
CA ALA A 81 -20.36 1.64 -13.32
C ALA A 81 -21.47 1.56 -12.27
N CYS A 82 -21.34 2.34 -11.19
CA CYS A 82 -22.25 2.34 -10.04
C CYS A 82 -22.78 3.76 -9.82
N LYS A 83 -23.54 4.27 -10.78
CA LYS A 83 -24.04 5.65 -10.75
C LYS A 83 -24.90 5.89 -9.50
N PRO A 84 -24.45 6.72 -8.54
CA PRO A 84 -25.20 6.95 -7.32
C PRO A 84 -26.46 7.76 -7.62
N THR A 85 -27.60 7.33 -7.07
CA THR A 85 -28.86 8.08 -7.21
C THR A 85 -28.86 9.33 -6.32
N LEU A 86 -28.15 9.29 -5.19
CA LEU A 86 -27.97 10.42 -4.29
C LEU A 86 -26.59 11.06 -4.50
N LYS A 87 -26.57 12.29 -5.03
CA LYS A 87 -25.32 12.99 -5.40
C LYS A 87 -24.87 14.04 -4.37
N GLY A 88 -25.71 14.36 -3.40
CA GLY A 88 -25.40 15.32 -2.35
C GLY A 88 -26.55 15.47 -1.37
N SER A 89 -26.23 15.84 -0.13
CA SER A 89 -27.20 16.14 0.90
C SER A 89 -26.69 17.27 1.79
N LYS A 90 -27.45 18.37 1.84
CA LYS A 90 -27.16 19.50 2.75
C LYS A 90 -27.18 19.06 4.21
N GLU A 91 -28.05 18.11 4.53
CA GLU A 91 -28.18 17.54 5.87
C GLU A 91 -26.90 16.82 6.31
N VAL A 92 -26.24 16.10 5.40
CA VAL A 92 -24.95 15.43 5.70
C VAL A 92 -23.85 16.45 5.94
N SER A 93 -23.79 17.54 5.17
CA SER A 93 -22.80 18.60 5.41
C SER A 93 -23.02 19.31 6.75
N LEU A 94 -24.28 19.58 7.11
CA LEU A 94 -24.64 20.16 8.41
C LEU A 94 -24.30 19.21 9.56
N TRP A 95 -24.61 17.93 9.41
CA TRP A 95 -24.25 16.89 10.38
C TRP A 95 -22.73 16.80 10.56
N ALA A 96 -21.96 16.73 9.47
CA ALA A 96 -20.50 16.65 9.53
C ALA A 96 -19.87 17.88 10.22
N LYS A 97 -20.42 19.08 9.96
CA LYS A 97 -20.00 20.31 10.65
C LYS A 97 -20.27 20.24 12.15
N LYS A 98 -21.46 19.77 12.54
CA LYS A 98 -21.84 19.60 13.95
C LYS A 98 -20.94 18.57 14.65
N GLU A 99 -20.61 17.47 13.98
CA GLU A 99 -19.71 16.45 14.52
C GLU A 99 -18.30 17.01 14.71
N LEU A 100 -17.79 17.76 13.73
CA LEU A 100 -16.49 18.43 13.82
C LEU A 100 -16.43 19.47 14.96
N GLU A 101 -17.48 20.26 15.14
CA GLU A 101 -17.62 21.17 16.28
C GLU A 101 -17.64 20.42 17.61
N GLY A 102 -18.26 19.24 17.65
CA GLY A 102 -18.29 18.34 18.82
C GLY A 102 -16.95 17.69 19.15
N MET A 103 -16.10 17.41 18.15
CA MET A 103 -14.74 16.88 18.37
C MET A 103 -13.81 17.89 19.03
N GLY A 104 -14.04 19.19 18.84
CA GLY A 104 -13.28 20.26 19.49
C GLY A 104 -11.88 20.48 18.90
N ARG A 105 -10.97 21.04 19.71
CA ARG A 105 -9.58 21.32 19.29
C ARG A 105 -8.76 20.03 19.31
N PHE A 106 -7.77 19.96 18.41
CA PHE A 106 -6.78 18.88 18.41
C PHE A 106 -6.14 18.70 19.79
N SER A 107 -6.18 17.47 20.28
CA SER A 107 -5.46 17.05 21.46
C SER A 107 -3.96 16.99 21.20
N LEU A 108 -3.15 17.11 22.26
CA LEU A 108 -1.70 16.96 22.16
C LEU A 108 -1.30 15.60 21.56
N LYS A 109 -2.06 14.53 21.83
CA LYS A 109 -1.80 13.19 21.29
C LYS A 109 -2.00 13.15 19.77
N GLU A 110 -3.04 13.79 19.25
CA GLU A 110 -3.29 13.85 17.80
C GLU A 110 -2.21 14.66 17.08
N ILE A 111 -1.77 15.77 17.67
CA ILE A 111 -0.68 16.60 17.11
C ILE A 111 0.64 15.82 17.12
N LEU A 112 0.96 15.13 18.21
CA LEU A 112 2.16 14.29 18.29
C LEU A 112 2.11 13.12 17.29
N MET A 113 0.95 12.47 17.14
CA MET A 113 0.76 11.41 16.15
C MET A 113 1.02 11.93 14.73
N LEU A 114 0.39 13.05 14.37
CA LEU A 114 0.59 13.68 13.05
C LEU A 114 2.06 14.05 12.82
N SER A 115 2.71 14.62 13.84
CA SER A 115 4.12 15.02 13.78
C SER A 115 5.05 13.83 13.55
N LEU A 116 4.80 12.72 14.25
CA LEU A 116 5.58 11.48 14.09
C LEU A 116 5.33 10.79 12.74
N THR A 117 4.10 10.86 12.21
CA THR A 117 3.80 10.37 10.86
C THR A 117 4.53 11.19 9.80
N LEU A 118 4.57 12.52 9.93
CA LEU A 118 5.34 13.38 9.04
C LEU A 118 6.85 13.10 9.15
N LEU A 119 7.36 12.86 10.36
CA LEU A 119 8.75 12.44 10.58
C LEU A 119 9.06 11.11 9.88
N ALA A 120 8.16 10.13 9.93
CA ALA A 120 8.31 8.86 9.22
C ALA A 120 8.40 9.09 7.70
N LEU A 121 7.51 9.91 7.15
CA LEU A 121 7.48 10.24 5.72
C LEU A 121 8.79 10.93 5.28
N LEU A 122 9.28 11.89 6.05
CA LEU A 122 10.57 12.55 5.79
C LEU A 122 11.72 11.54 5.86
N GLY A 123 11.71 10.64 6.85
CA GLY A 123 12.69 9.57 6.97
C GLY A 123 12.68 8.61 5.78
N TRP A 124 11.52 8.33 5.17
CA TRP A 124 11.43 7.52 3.96
C TRP A 124 11.88 8.26 2.70
N ILE A 125 11.53 9.53 2.55
CA ILE A 125 11.93 10.36 1.40
C ILE A 125 13.45 10.60 1.41
N PHE A 126 14.00 10.95 2.57
CA PHE A 126 15.43 11.28 2.75
C PHE A 126 16.25 10.12 3.33
N GLY A 127 15.72 8.90 3.35
CA GLY A 127 16.40 7.75 3.96
C GLY A 127 17.71 7.39 3.27
N LYS A 128 17.74 7.41 1.93
CA LYS A 128 18.93 7.07 1.14
C LYS A 128 20.16 7.95 1.44
N PRO A 129 20.08 9.31 1.44
CA PRO A 129 21.23 10.14 1.80
C PRO A 129 21.63 10.04 3.28
N LEU A 130 20.72 9.61 4.16
CA LEU A 130 20.98 9.40 5.59
C LEU A 130 21.47 7.98 5.92
N GLY A 131 21.56 7.07 4.94
CA GLY A 131 21.89 5.66 5.15
C GLY A 131 20.82 4.90 5.97
N LEU A 132 19.59 5.40 6.01
CA LEU A 132 18.48 4.81 6.75
C LEU A 132 17.61 3.93 5.84
N HIS A 133 17.49 2.65 6.20
CA HIS A 133 16.52 1.74 5.58
C HIS A 133 15.10 2.07 6.02
N ALA A 134 14.12 1.81 5.14
CA ALA A 134 12.72 2.13 5.40
C ALA A 134 12.14 1.42 6.65
N SER A 135 12.59 0.20 6.93
CA SER A 135 12.23 -0.57 8.12
C SER A 135 12.79 0.06 9.40
N ALA A 136 14.02 0.58 9.37
CA ALA A 136 14.62 1.26 10.51
C ALA A 136 13.85 2.53 10.88
N THR A 137 13.47 3.34 9.89
CA THR A 137 12.63 4.54 10.09
C THR A 137 11.31 4.17 10.78
N ALA A 138 10.64 3.11 10.32
CA ALA A 138 9.38 2.65 10.90
C ALA A 138 9.54 2.20 12.37
N LEU A 139 10.61 1.46 12.69
CA LEU A 139 10.91 1.03 14.05
C LEU A 139 11.21 2.21 14.98
N ILE A 140 12.02 3.17 14.53
CA ILE A 140 12.34 4.38 15.30
C ILE A 140 11.05 5.14 15.64
N VAL A 141 10.18 5.37 14.66
CA VAL A 141 8.91 6.09 14.87
C VAL A 141 7.98 5.32 15.80
N MET A 142 7.91 3.99 15.68
CA MET A 142 7.10 3.15 16.56
C MET A 142 7.58 3.23 18.03
N VAL A 143 8.90 3.20 18.26
CA VAL A 143 9.48 3.39 19.60
C VAL A 143 9.17 4.78 20.15
N LEU A 144 9.25 5.83 19.32
CA LEU A 144 8.87 7.19 19.71
C LEU A 144 7.38 7.29 20.05
N MET A 145 6.50 6.65 19.28
CA MET A 145 5.06 6.62 19.56
C MET A 145 4.74 5.96 20.90
N ALA A 146 5.46 4.88 21.24
CA ALA A 146 5.34 4.21 22.53
C ALA A 146 5.87 5.11 23.68
N PHE A 147 7.02 5.76 23.48
CA PHE A 147 7.61 6.66 24.47
C PHE A 147 6.73 7.89 24.74
N CYS A 148 6.14 8.47 23.69
CA CYS A 148 5.17 9.57 23.80
C CYS A 148 3.80 9.15 24.36
N LYS A 149 3.61 7.87 24.71
CA LYS A 149 2.34 7.29 25.20
C LYS A 149 1.15 7.56 24.28
N ILE A 150 1.43 7.60 22.97
CA ILE A 150 0.41 7.69 21.91
C ILE A 150 -0.20 6.30 21.71
N VAL A 151 0.67 5.28 21.66
CA VAL A 151 0.31 3.87 21.58
C VAL A 151 0.81 3.18 22.84
N SER A 152 -0.01 2.33 23.47
CA SER A 152 0.45 1.57 24.64
C SER A 152 1.26 0.34 24.21
N TYR A 153 2.13 -0.13 25.09
CA TYR A 153 2.86 -1.38 24.88
C TYR A 153 1.92 -2.57 24.66
N GLU A 154 0.78 -2.59 25.36
CA GLU A 154 -0.23 -3.63 25.17
C GLU A 154 -0.86 -3.59 23.78
N ASP A 155 -1.12 -2.39 23.23
CA ASP A 155 -1.68 -2.24 21.88
C ASP A 155 -0.73 -2.81 20.81
N ILE A 156 0.58 -2.67 21.02
CA ILE A 156 1.61 -3.19 20.11
C ILE A 156 1.64 -4.73 20.16
N ILE A 157 1.70 -5.31 21.36
CA ILE A 157 1.86 -6.77 21.51
C ILE A 157 0.56 -7.52 21.22
N LYS A 158 -0.60 -6.94 21.52
CA LYS A 158 -1.89 -7.58 21.26
C LYS A 158 -2.30 -7.51 19.79
N ASN A 159 -1.54 -6.83 18.92
CA ASN A 159 -1.83 -6.73 17.49
C ASN A 159 -1.53 -8.03 16.74
N LYS A 160 -2.42 -9.03 16.91
CA LYS A 160 -2.31 -10.36 16.28
C LYS A 160 -2.20 -10.29 14.76
N SER A 161 -2.85 -9.31 14.12
CA SER A 161 -2.81 -9.14 12.67
C SER A 161 -1.40 -8.84 12.17
N ALA A 162 -0.70 -7.90 12.82
CA ALA A 162 0.67 -7.57 12.48
C ALA A 162 1.62 -8.77 12.66
N PHE A 163 1.53 -9.49 13.77
CA PHE A 163 2.34 -10.69 14.02
C PHE A 163 2.06 -11.82 13.02
N ASN A 164 0.80 -12.04 12.66
CA ASN A 164 0.44 -13.04 11.66
C ASN A 164 1.06 -12.73 10.29
N ILE A 165 0.98 -11.48 9.84
CA ILE A 165 1.60 -11.05 8.58
C ILE A 165 3.13 -11.17 8.67
N PHE A 166 3.74 -10.78 9.78
CA PHE A 166 5.19 -10.89 9.98
C PHE A 166 5.66 -12.35 9.87
N LEU A 167 4.99 -13.28 10.54
CA LEU A 167 5.31 -14.71 10.47
C LEU A 167 5.08 -15.30 9.07
N LEU A 168 3.97 -14.92 8.42
CA LEU A 168 3.66 -15.36 7.07
C LEU A 168 4.75 -14.92 6.07
N LEU A 169 5.08 -13.63 6.04
CA LEU A 169 6.07 -13.10 5.09
C LEU A 169 7.48 -13.59 5.41
N GLY A 170 7.83 -13.76 6.70
CA GLY A 170 9.10 -14.37 7.10
C GLY A 170 9.25 -15.82 6.62
N SER A 171 8.18 -16.61 6.71
CA SER A 171 8.18 -18.00 6.21
C SER A 171 8.34 -18.06 4.68
N LEU A 172 7.62 -17.20 3.94
CA LEU A 172 7.72 -17.09 2.49
C LEU A 172 9.12 -16.68 2.04
N LEU A 173 9.72 -15.70 2.72
CA LEU A 173 11.09 -15.24 2.42
C LEU A 173 12.12 -16.36 2.64
N THR A 174 11.94 -17.16 3.68
CA THR A 174 12.82 -18.31 3.99
C THR A 174 12.67 -19.39 2.92
N MET A 175 11.45 -19.68 2.50
CA MET A 175 11.16 -20.63 1.42
C MET A 175 11.76 -20.17 0.09
N ALA A 176 11.62 -18.89 -0.26
CA ALA A 176 12.23 -18.32 -1.46
C ALA A 176 13.77 -18.48 -1.45
N GLY A 177 14.41 -18.26 -0.30
CA GLY A 177 15.84 -18.53 -0.11
C GLY A 177 16.20 -20.01 -0.30
N GLY A 178 15.40 -20.92 0.26
CA GLY A 178 15.56 -22.36 0.09
C GLY A 178 15.48 -22.78 -1.38
N LEU A 179 14.45 -22.30 -2.11
CA LEU A 179 14.26 -22.56 -3.54
C LEU A 179 15.43 -22.06 -4.40
N LYS A 180 16.00 -20.90 -4.04
CA LYS A 180 17.21 -20.37 -4.69
C LYS A 180 18.40 -21.33 -4.47
N ASN A 181 18.61 -21.77 -3.24
CA ASN A 181 19.75 -22.64 -2.90
C ASN A 181 19.69 -24.01 -3.58
N VAL A 182 18.49 -24.58 -3.78
CA VAL A 182 18.32 -25.85 -4.51
C VAL A 182 18.35 -25.70 -6.03
N GLY A 183 18.50 -24.48 -6.56
CA GLY A 183 18.67 -24.23 -8.00
C GLY A 183 17.37 -24.23 -8.82
N ILE A 184 16.19 -24.29 -8.18
CA ILE A 184 14.90 -24.23 -8.90
C ILE A 184 14.75 -22.94 -9.70
N LEU A 185 15.25 -21.82 -9.17
CA LEU A 185 15.19 -20.54 -9.89
C LEU A 185 16.03 -20.58 -11.18
N ASN A 186 17.21 -21.21 -11.15
CA ASN A 186 18.04 -21.37 -12.35
C ASN A 186 17.37 -22.30 -13.36
N PHE A 187 16.74 -23.37 -12.88
CA PHE A 187 15.98 -24.29 -13.72
C PHE A 187 14.83 -23.57 -14.45
N ILE A 188 13.99 -22.84 -13.73
CA ILE A 188 12.85 -22.09 -14.30
C ILE A 188 13.36 -20.97 -15.22
N GLY A 189 14.40 -20.23 -14.80
CA GLY A 189 14.99 -19.16 -15.60
C GLY A 189 15.52 -19.67 -16.95
N ASN A 190 16.21 -20.81 -16.96
CA ASN A 190 16.68 -21.44 -18.18
C ASN A 190 15.53 -21.95 -19.06
N ALA A 191 14.49 -22.54 -18.47
CA ALA A 191 13.30 -22.97 -19.22
C ALA A 191 12.57 -21.78 -19.86
N ALA A 192 12.40 -20.68 -19.13
CA ALA A 192 11.78 -19.45 -19.63
C ALA A 192 12.64 -18.79 -20.71
N LYS A 193 13.96 -18.73 -20.53
CA LYS A 193 14.91 -18.24 -21.55
C LYS A 193 14.78 -19.04 -22.84
N ASN A 194 14.82 -20.37 -22.76
CA ASN A 194 14.66 -21.24 -23.92
C ASN A 194 13.32 -20.99 -24.61
N PHE A 195 12.21 -20.88 -23.86
CA PHE A 195 10.90 -20.58 -24.43
C PHE A 195 10.88 -19.23 -25.17
N LEU A 196 11.45 -18.19 -24.59
CA LEU A 196 11.51 -16.85 -25.20
C LEU A 196 12.39 -16.82 -26.46
N GLU A 197 13.52 -17.53 -26.45
CA GLU A 197 14.41 -17.66 -27.62
C GLU A 197 13.71 -18.38 -28.78
N HIS A 198 12.96 -19.47 -28.50
CA HIS A 198 12.20 -20.20 -29.52
C HIS A 198 10.98 -19.41 -30.03
N ALA A 199 10.39 -18.57 -29.19
CA ALA A 199 9.25 -17.72 -29.57
C ALA A 199 9.67 -16.46 -30.36
N HIS A 200 10.97 -16.19 -30.53
CA HIS A 200 11.52 -14.97 -31.14
C HIS A 200 10.92 -13.67 -30.57
N LEU A 201 10.49 -13.69 -29.31
CA LEU A 201 9.84 -12.53 -28.69
C LEU A 201 10.89 -11.49 -28.32
N ASN A 202 10.66 -10.24 -28.73
CA ASN A 202 11.47 -9.12 -28.28
C ASN A 202 11.41 -9.03 -26.74
N PRO A 203 12.55 -8.97 -26.03
CA PRO A 203 12.58 -8.87 -24.56
C PRO A 203 11.68 -7.76 -24.00
N LEU A 204 11.53 -6.64 -24.73
CA LEU A 204 10.67 -5.54 -24.32
C LEU A 204 9.18 -5.94 -24.33
N ILE A 205 8.76 -6.72 -25.33
CA ILE A 205 7.38 -7.23 -25.45
C ILE A 205 7.12 -8.26 -24.35
N ALA A 206 8.10 -9.13 -24.06
CA ALA A 206 7.99 -10.10 -22.98
C ALA A 206 7.82 -9.42 -21.61
N VAL A 207 8.60 -8.36 -21.35
CA VAL A 207 8.46 -7.56 -20.11
C VAL A 207 7.11 -6.88 -20.04
N LEU A 208 6.65 -6.23 -21.13
CA LEU A 208 5.32 -5.60 -21.16
C LEU A 208 4.19 -6.61 -20.95
N PHE A 209 4.31 -7.80 -21.51
CA PHE A 209 3.33 -8.87 -21.32
C PHE A 209 3.32 -9.38 -19.88
N ILE A 210 4.49 -9.60 -19.28
CA ILE A 210 4.60 -10.00 -17.86
C ILE A 210 3.99 -8.91 -16.97
N VAL A 211 4.32 -7.65 -17.21
CA VAL A 211 3.75 -6.53 -16.44
C VAL A 211 2.24 -6.50 -16.58
N ALA A 212 1.68 -6.65 -17.78
CA ALA A 212 0.23 -6.67 -18.01
C ALA A 212 -0.49 -7.93 -17.50
N LEU A 213 0.23 -9.03 -17.28
CA LEU A 213 -0.36 -10.28 -16.77
C LEU A 213 -0.39 -10.30 -15.24
N PHE A 214 0.59 -9.65 -14.60
CA PHE A 214 0.69 -9.54 -13.14
C PHE A 214 0.01 -8.30 -12.55
N TYR A 215 -0.30 -7.28 -13.36
CA TYR A 215 -1.01 -6.04 -12.97
C TYR A 215 -2.19 -5.76 -13.90
#